data_AF-A0A956KJF4-F1
#
_entry.id   AF-A0A956KJF4-F1
#
_cell.length_a   1.000
_cell.length_b   1.000
_cell.length_c   1.000
_cell.angle_alpha   90.00
_cell.angle_beta   90.00
_cell.angle_gamma   90.00
#
_symmetry.space_group_name_H-M   'P 1'
#
loop_
_entity.id
_entity.type
_entity.pdbx_description
1 polymer ?
#
loop_
_entity_poly.entity_id
_entity_poly.type
_entity_poly.pdbx_seq_one_letter_code
_entity_poly.pdbx_strand_id
1 'polypeptide(L)'
;MVEHFDDRELDDLLAEGRGLIDDELDEVRRFVGPDFAAVVALAHERDPDAVPAQAIADVEGLAPVVEFKAHSASNRFDGDALLADDLLDALVAEARADAENDVAARRLAGIPAMRRAEPSEAGKRWLGPVLALAAVIVAALVLGPRLFEALVDGARVDAEPRDAAEYIERGEDGEGRAQESSPRFERAALEHDTAMLAPVDSAPRGEHVVGDDAKSDASKTPAIRTSTKREGDKGDQISTLDAEAQELWAQGDLIGAEARFRKIIELAGKSRHADLAYGDLFTLARQRGDDQAQQDLWREYVARFPKGRFADDARAG
;
A
#
# COMPACT_ATOMS: atom_id res chain seq x y z
N MET A 1 6.41 12.87 44.94
CA MET A 1 7.84 12.65 44.67
C MET A 1 7.98 12.92 43.18
N VAL A 2 8.37 14.14 42.82
CA VAL A 2 8.50 14.56 41.43
C VAL A 2 9.87 14.09 41.01
N GLU A 3 9.94 13.06 40.17
CA GLU A 3 11.20 12.63 39.58
C GLU A 3 11.72 13.76 38.71
N HIS A 4 12.87 14.30 39.10
CA HIS A 4 13.58 15.31 38.34
C HIS A 4 14.24 14.58 37.18
N PHE A 5 13.66 14.68 35.99
CA PHE A 5 14.31 14.23 34.77
C PHE A 5 15.63 14.99 34.63
N ASP A 6 16.72 14.26 34.46
CA ASP A 6 18.04 14.83 34.20
C ASP A 6 18.01 15.45 32.79
N ASP A 7 18.51 16.68 32.63
CA ASP A 7 18.53 17.38 31.34
C ASP A 7 19.21 16.54 30.24
N ARG A 8 20.14 15.64 30.64
CA ARG A 8 20.79 14.68 29.74
C ARG A 8 19.87 13.62 29.17
N GLU A 9 18.93 13.13 29.98
CA GLU A 9 17.97 12.11 29.54
C GLU A 9 16.99 12.69 28.53
N LEU A 10 16.66 13.98 28.68
CA LEU A 10 15.86 14.71 27.70
C LEU A 10 16.64 14.92 26.38
N ASP A 11 17.91 15.30 26.46
CA ASP A 11 18.75 15.47 25.26
C ASP A 11 18.94 14.15 24.49
N ASP A 12 19.12 13.03 25.20
CA ASP A 12 19.23 11.70 24.60
C ASP A 12 17.92 11.28 23.90
N LEU A 13 16.76 11.52 24.53
CA LEU A 13 15.45 11.26 23.93
C LEU A 13 15.19 12.14 22.69
N LEU A 14 15.61 13.41 22.73
CA LEU A 14 15.49 14.32 21.58
C LEU A 14 16.40 13.89 20.43
N ALA A 15 17.60 13.39 20.73
CA ALA A 15 18.51 12.87 19.72
C ALA A 15 17.96 11.59 19.07
N GLU A 16 17.42 10.67 19.87
CA GLU A 16 16.77 9.44 19.39
C GLU A 16 15.54 9.77 18.52
N GLY A 17 14.69 10.70 18.98
CA GLY A 17 13.52 11.14 18.23
C GLY A 17 13.87 11.79 16.89
N ARG A 18 14.95 12.57 16.82
CA ARG A 18 15.44 13.14 15.55
C ARG A 18 15.92 12.05 14.59
N GLY A 19 16.64 11.04 15.09
CA GLY A 19 17.09 9.92 14.28
C GLY A 19 15.92 9.16 13.63
N LEU A 20 14.87 8.87 14.42
CA LEU A 20 13.67 8.21 13.90
C LEU A 20 12.95 9.03 12.82
N ILE A 21 12.85 10.35 13.02
CA ILE A 21 12.24 11.25 12.02
C ILE A 21 13.06 11.30 10.73
N ASP A 22 14.39 11.36 10.83
CA ASP A 22 15.27 11.37 9.66
C ASP A 22 15.19 10.03 8.89
N ASP A 23 15.14 8.89 9.60
CA ASP A 23 14.99 7.57 8.99
C ASP A 23 13.64 7.42 8.26
N GLU A 24 12.55 7.88 8.86
CA GLU A 24 11.20 7.86 8.26
C GLU A 24 11.11 8.80 7.06
N LEU A 25 11.72 10.00 7.14
CA LEU A 25 11.82 10.93 6.01
C LEU A 25 12.60 10.31 4.85
N ASP A 26 13.69 9.60 5.13
CA ASP A 26 14.48 8.92 4.11
C ASP A 26 13.73 7.74 3.50
N GLU A 27 12.92 7.01 4.28
CA GLU A 27 12.02 5.97 3.76
C GLU A 27 10.94 6.56 2.83
N VAL A 28 10.28 7.65 3.25
CA VAL A 28 9.30 8.35 2.43
C VAL A 28 9.95 8.92 1.17
N ARG A 29 11.16 9.48 1.24
CA ARG A 29 11.92 9.97 0.08
C ARG A 29 12.32 8.85 -0.89
N ARG A 30 12.50 7.61 -0.43
CA ARG A 30 12.72 6.46 -1.31
C ARG A 30 11.45 6.03 -2.03
N PHE A 31 10.28 6.29 -1.44
CA PHE A 31 8.99 5.91 -1.99
C PHE A 31 8.37 6.99 -2.90
N VAL A 32 8.57 8.27 -2.55
CA VAL A 32 8.22 9.40 -3.40
C VAL A 32 9.32 9.52 -4.44
N GLY A 33 9.00 9.17 -5.69
CA GLY A 33 9.93 9.32 -6.81
C GLY A 33 10.56 10.72 -6.84
N PRO A 34 11.78 10.87 -7.37
CA PRO A 34 12.49 12.15 -7.37
C PRO A 34 11.60 13.24 -7.95
N ASP A 35 11.55 14.40 -7.27
CA ASP A 35 10.81 15.56 -7.74
C ASP A 35 11.30 15.92 -9.15
N PHE A 36 10.49 15.53 -10.13
CA PHE A 36 10.88 15.59 -11.53
C PHE A 36 11.09 17.05 -11.98
N ALA A 37 10.35 17.99 -11.37
CA ALA A 37 10.54 19.42 -11.61
C ALA A 37 11.90 19.88 -11.06
N ALA A 38 12.27 19.46 -9.84
CA ALA A 38 13.57 19.78 -9.27
C ALA A 38 14.74 19.17 -10.09
N VAL A 39 14.58 17.95 -10.61
CA VAL A 39 15.59 17.30 -11.46
C VAL A 39 15.76 18.05 -12.79
N VAL A 40 14.67 18.47 -13.42
CA VAL A 40 14.70 19.20 -14.70
C VAL A 40 15.25 20.63 -14.50
N ALA A 41 14.93 21.29 -13.39
CA ALA A 41 15.52 22.58 -13.04
C ALA A 41 17.04 22.49 -12.82
N LEU A 42 17.50 21.46 -12.11
CA LEU A 42 18.94 21.21 -11.90
C LEU A 42 19.66 20.89 -13.22
N ALA A 43 19.00 20.17 -14.14
CA ALA A 43 19.54 19.88 -15.46
C ALA A 43 19.69 21.15 -16.31
N HIS A 44 18.73 22.08 -16.26
CA HIS A 44 18.81 23.39 -16.91
C HIS A 44 19.95 24.26 -16.35
N GLU A 45 20.14 24.27 -15.03
CA GLU A 45 21.26 25.00 -14.42
C GLU A 45 22.62 24.48 -14.91
N ARG A 46 22.72 23.17 -15.16
CA ARG A 46 23.95 22.51 -15.61
C ARG A 46 24.20 22.66 -17.11
N ASP A 47 23.15 22.62 -17.93
CA ASP A 47 23.23 22.78 -19.38
C ASP A 47 21.96 23.47 -19.94
N PRO A 48 21.98 24.81 -20.03
CA PRO A 48 20.83 25.59 -20.51
C PRO A 48 20.46 25.33 -21.97
N ASP A 49 21.42 24.89 -22.80
CA ASP A 49 21.20 24.63 -24.22
C ASP A 49 20.52 23.27 -24.44
N ALA A 50 20.82 22.29 -23.59
CA ALA A 50 20.20 20.96 -23.64
C ALA A 50 18.79 20.93 -23.03
N VAL A 51 18.53 21.72 -21.99
CA VAL A 51 17.22 21.80 -21.34
C VAL A 51 16.72 23.24 -21.41
N PRO A 52 15.86 23.61 -22.37
CA PRO A 52 15.38 24.98 -22.49
C PRO A 52 14.47 25.35 -21.31
N ALA A 53 14.44 26.63 -20.93
CA ALA A 53 13.59 27.11 -19.82
C ALA A 53 12.10 26.77 -20.00
N GLN A 54 11.63 26.60 -21.25
CA GLN A 54 10.27 26.16 -21.54
C GLN A 54 9.99 24.74 -21.03
N ALA A 55 10.98 23.84 -21.04
CA ALA A 55 10.84 22.49 -20.52
C ALA A 55 10.61 22.47 -19.01
N ILE A 56 11.15 23.45 -18.26
CA ILE A 56 10.85 23.63 -16.84
C ILE A 56 9.37 24.00 -16.67
N ALA A 57 8.89 25.00 -17.41
CA ALA A 57 7.50 25.46 -17.34
C ALA A 57 6.50 24.36 -17.74
N ASP A 58 6.84 23.56 -18.76
CA ASP A 58 6.02 22.44 -19.21
C ASP A 58 5.98 21.33 -18.15
N VAL A 59 7.12 21.03 -17.50
CA VAL A 59 7.19 20.05 -16.42
C VAL A 59 6.49 20.53 -15.15
N GLU A 60 6.61 21.79 -14.78
CA GLU A 60 5.85 22.39 -13.67
C GLU A 60 4.33 22.34 -13.93
N GLY A 61 3.91 22.50 -15.19
CA GLY A 61 2.51 22.36 -15.60
C GLY A 61 1.99 20.92 -15.68
N LEU A 62 2.89 19.95 -15.89
CA LEU A 62 2.57 18.51 -16.02
C LEU A 62 2.78 17.72 -14.74
N ALA A 63 3.62 18.22 -13.81
CA ALA A 63 3.78 17.62 -12.51
C ALA A 63 2.39 17.58 -11.87
N PRO A 64 1.86 16.40 -11.50
CA PRO A 64 0.72 16.36 -10.63
C PRO A 64 1.21 16.99 -9.33
N VAL A 65 0.93 18.27 -9.16
CA VAL A 65 0.87 18.88 -7.86
C VAL A 65 -0.18 18.03 -7.17
N VAL A 66 0.27 17.05 -6.39
CA VAL A 66 -0.53 16.53 -5.29
C VAL A 66 -0.66 17.74 -4.40
N GLU A 67 -1.64 18.60 -4.73
CA GLU A 67 -2.18 19.55 -3.80
C GLU A 67 -2.60 18.65 -2.65
N PHE A 68 -1.79 18.61 -1.59
CA PHE A 68 -2.28 18.25 -0.29
C PHE A 68 -3.41 19.24 -0.05
N LYS A 69 -4.61 18.81 -0.42
CA LYS A 69 -5.87 19.49 -0.16
C LYS A 69 -6.10 19.39 1.34
N ALA A 70 -5.25 20.10 2.09
CA ALA A 70 -5.73 20.84 3.23
C ALA A 70 -7.00 21.52 2.73
N HIS A 71 -8.12 21.16 3.35
CA HIS A 71 -9.38 21.87 3.18
C HIS A 71 -9.18 23.29 3.73
N SER A 72 -8.44 24.12 2.99
CA SER A 72 -8.27 25.53 3.25
C SER A 72 -9.45 26.21 2.58
N ALA A 73 -10.47 26.44 3.40
CA ALA A 73 -11.50 27.43 3.19
C ALA A 73 -10.85 28.82 3.08
N SER A 74 -10.30 29.15 1.92
CA SER A 74 -9.77 30.48 1.63
C SER A 74 -10.78 31.27 0.80
N ASN A 75 -11.89 31.66 1.45
CA ASN A 75 -12.47 32.96 1.12
C ASN A 75 -13.28 33.50 2.30
N ARG A 76 -12.70 34.52 2.96
CA ARG A 76 -13.10 35.19 4.21
C ARG A 76 -12.71 34.44 5.49
N PHE A 77 -11.49 34.66 5.97
CA PHE A 77 -11.28 34.90 7.40
C PHE A 77 -9.96 35.67 7.56
N ASP A 78 -10.04 36.78 8.28
CA ASP A 78 -8.91 37.64 8.63
C ASP A 78 -7.85 36.85 9.42
N GLY A 79 -6.57 37.21 9.22
CA GLY A 79 -5.39 36.48 9.67
C GLY A 79 -5.10 36.53 11.17
N ASP A 80 -6.06 36.11 12.00
CA ASP A 80 -5.91 35.98 13.47
C ASP A 80 -6.36 34.60 14.00
N ALA A 81 -6.54 33.63 13.10
CA ALA A 81 -6.95 32.27 13.44
C ALA A 81 -5.93 31.23 12.94
N LEU A 82 -4.69 31.34 13.41
CA LEU A 82 -3.93 30.13 13.69
C LEU A 82 -4.76 29.36 14.73
N LEU A 83 -4.97 28.05 14.52
CA LEU A 83 -5.69 27.13 15.41
C LEU A 83 -5.83 27.70 16.81
N ALA A 84 -7.02 28.22 17.16
CA ALA A 84 -7.23 28.85 18.46
C ALA A 84 -6.64 27.94 19.53
N ASP A 85 -5.81 28.47 20.42
CA ASP A 85 -5.09 27.67 21.44
C ASP A 85 -6.04 26.69 22.16
N ASP A 86 -7.30 27.09 22.33
CA ASP A 86 -8.41 26.29 22.85
C ASP A 86 -8.67 24.97 22.11
N LEU A 87 -8.49 24.91 20.79
CA LEU A 87 -8.65 23.69 19.97
C LEU A 87 -7.47 22.74 20.13
N LEU A 88 -6.26 23.28 20.23
CA LEU A 88 -5.08 22.47 20.51
C LEU A 88 -5.16 21.89 21.92
N ASP A 89 -5.57 22.71 22.90
CA ASP A 89 -5.81 22.29 24.28
C ASP A 89 -6.91 21.23 24.36
N ALA A 90 -7.99 21.36 23.56
CA ALA A 90 -9.04 20.33 23.48
C ALA A 90 -8.51 19.01 22.92
N LEU A 91 -7.70 19.05 21.86
CA LEU A 91 -7.12 17.85 21.24
C LEU A 91 -6.10 17.17 22.17
N VAL A 92 -5.28 17.95 22.87
CA VAL A 92 -4.34 17.45 23.88
C VAL A 92 -5.07 16.86 25.08
N ALA A 93 -6.17 17.48 25.52
CA ALA A 93 -7.01 16.96 26.60
C ALA A 93 -7.68 15.63 26.21
N GLU A 94 -8.15 15.49 24.97
CA GLU A 94 -8.73 14.25 24.45
C GLU A 94 -7.69 13.13 24.36
N ALA A 95 -6.51 13.40 23.77
CA ALA A 95 -5.42 12.44 23.71
C ALA A 95 -4.95 11.97 25.11
N ARG A 96 -4.94 12.89 26.09
CA ARG A 96 -4.61 12.56 27.48
C ARG A 96 -5.68 11.68 28.13
N ALA A 97 -6.96 11.96 27.89
CA ALA A 97 -8.06 11.17 28.43
C ALA A 97 -8.02 9.73 27.89
N ASP A 98 -7.69 9.54 26.62
CA ASP A 98 -7.52 8.22 26.01
C ASP A 98 -6.34 7.45 26.60
N ALA A 99 -5.19 8.10 26.77
CA ALA A 99 -4.03 7.49 27.42
C ALA A 99 -4.31 7.09 28.87
N GLU A 100 -5.04 7.92 29.62
CA GLU A 100 -5.45 7.61 31.00
C GLU A 100 -6.45 6.43 31.04
N ASN A 101 -7.38 6.35 30.08
CA ASN A 101 -8.29 5.21 29.93
C ASN A 101 -7.54 3.90 29.62
N ASP A 102 -6.54 3.94 28.75
CA ASP A 102 -5.72 2.77 28.41
C ASP A 102 -4.91 2.28 29.62
N VAL A 103 -4.33 3.19 30.39
CA VAL A 103 -3.64 2.85 31.64
C VAL A 103 -4.62 2.29 32.67
N ALA A 104 -5.82 2.85 32.79
CA ALA A 104 -6.86 2.35 33.69
C ALA A 104 -7.33 0.94 33.28
N ALA A 105 -7.52 0.68 31.98
CA ALA A 105 -7.86 -0.63 31.45
C ALA A 105 -6.76 -1.66 31.76
N ARG A 106 -5.48 -1.28 31.60
CA ARG A 106 -4.34 -2.15 31.95
C ARG A 106 -4.17 -2.38 33.45
N ARG A 107 -4.56 -1.42 34.31
CA ARG A 107 -4.58 -1.62 35.77
C ARG A 107 -5.66 -2.60 36.23
N LEU A 108 -6.77 -2.70 35.48
CA LEU A 108 -7.85 -3.65 35.76
C LEU A 108 -7.59 -5.03 35.15
N ALA A 109 -6.78 -5.12 34.10
CA ALA A 109 -6.24 -6.37 33.62
C ALA A 109 -5.34 -6.97 34.70
N GLY A 110 -5.87 -7.95 35.45
CA GLY A 110 -5.10 -8.65 36.47
C GLY A 110 -3.80 -9.17 35.88
N ILE A 111 -2.68 -8.85 36.54
CA ILE A 111 -1.34 -9.32 36.17
C ILE A 111 -1.47 -10.82 35.88
N PRO A 112 -1.20 -11.28 34.63
CA PRO A 112 -1.30 -12.69 34.31
C PRO A 112 -0.39 -13.42 35.29
N ALA A 113 -0.98 -14.34 36.08
CA ALA A 113 -0.25 -15.10 37.06
C ALA A 113 0.94 -15.75 36.34
N MET A 114 2.15 -15.32 36.67
CA MET A 114 3.37 -15.93 36.14
C MET A 114 3.26 -17.42 36.47
N ARG A 115 2.98 -18.24 35.45
CA ARG A 115 3.00 -19.70 35.59
C ARG A 115 4.41 -20.04 36.04
N ARG A 116 4.53 -20.39 37.32
CA ARG A 116 5.74 -20.96 37.89
C ARG A 116 5.99 -22.23 37.09
N ALA A 117 6.95 -22.19 36.18
CA ALA A 117 7.35 -23.34 35.40
C ALA A 117 7.81 -24.41 36.37
N GLU A 118 6.98 -25.42 36.61
CA GLU A 118 7.42 -26.60 37.34
C GLU A 118 8.50 -27.29 36.49
N PRO A 119 9.67 -27.60 37.05
CA PRO A 119 10.69 -28.34 36.34
C PRO A 119 10.19 -29.75 36.07
N SER A 120 9.74 -30.02 34.84
CA SER A 120 9.40 -31.36 34.43
C SER A 120 10.67 -32.20 34.33
N GLU A 121 10.85 -33.13 35.27
CA GLU A 121 11.87 -34.20 35.33
C GLU A 121 11.76 -35.24 34.20
N ALA A 122 11.24 -34.86 33.02
CA ALA A 122 11.00 -35.75 31.90
C ALA A 122 11.61 -35.18 30.62
N GLY A 123 12.93 -35.36 30.42
CA GLY A 123 13.54 -34.90 29.17
C GLY A 123 15.03 -35.10 28.96
N LYS A 124 15.73 -35.92 29.74
CA LYS A 124 17.19 -36.10 29.63
C LYS A 124 17.68 -36.91 28.41
N ARG A 125 16.85 -37.07 27.36
CA ARG A 125 17.19 -37.87 26.16
C ARG A 125 17.14 -37.11 24.82
N TRP A 126 16.91 -35.80 24.82
CA TRP A 126 16.80 -35.01 23.59
C TRP A 126 17.71 -33.78 23.50
N LEU A 127 18.76 -33.72 24.33
CA LEU A 127 19.75 -32.63 24.33
C LEU A 127 20.92 -32.84 23.36
N GLY A 128 21.00 -34.00 22.68
CA GLY A 128 22.01 -34.27 21.67
C GLY A 128 21.87 -33.46 20.37
N PRO A 129 20.69 -33.40 19.73
CA PRO A 129 20.58 -32.79 18.40
C PRO A 129 20.47 -31.26 18.41
N VAL A 130 19.97 -30.64 19.49
CA VAL A 130 19.78 -29.17 19.53
C VAL A 130 21.10 -28.41 19.74
N LEU A 131 22.04 -28.99 20.49
CA LEU A 131 23.38 -28.40 20.70
C LEU A 131 24.27 -28.53 19.45
N ALA A 132 24.05 -29.53 18.60
CA ALA A 132 24.77 -29.66 17.33
C ALA A 132 24.34 -28.59 16.30
N LEU A 133 23.06 -28.20 16.29
CA LEU A 133 22.57 -27.16 15.37
C LEU A 133 23.08 -25.76 15.74
N ALA A 134 23.16 -25.46 17.05
CA ALA A 134 23.69 -24.18 17.53
C ALA A 134 25.18 -23.99 17.20
N ALA A 135 25.98 -25.06 17.27
CA ALA A 135 27.40 -25.00 16.91
C ALA A 135 27.62 -24.77 15.39
N VAL A 136 26.75 -25.30 14.53
CA VAL A 136 26.81 -25.06 13.07
C VAL A 136 26.43 -23.62 12.72
N ILE A 137 25.44 -23.04 13.39
CA ILE A 137 25.02 -21.65 13.16
C ILE A 137 26.10 -20.66 13.62
N VAL A 138 26.73 -20.91 14.78
CA VAL A 138 27.85 -20.06 15.25
C VAL A 138 29.09 -20.21 14.37
N ALA A 139 29.39 -21.42 13.89
CA ALA A 139 30.48 -21.64 12.93
C ALA A 139 30.19 -20.95 11.58
N ALA A 140 28.95 -20.98 11.09
CA ALA A 140 28.56 -20.30 9.86
C ALA A 140 28.61 -18.76 9.98
N LEU A 141 28.29 -18.19 11.13
CA LEU A 141 28.37 -16.75 11.38
C LEU A 141 29.81 -16.24 11.55
N VAL A 142 30.72 -17.05 12.11
CA VAL A 142 32.12 -16.66 12.33
C VAL A 142 33.01 -16.96 11.11
N LEU A 143 32.74 -18.03 10.35
CA LEU A 143 33.50 -18.36 9.12
C LEU A 143 32.86 -17.82 7.83
N GLY A 144 31.57 -17.45 7.85
CA GLY A 144 30.82 -16.97 6.69
C GLY A 144 31.46 -15.79 5.96
N PRO A 145 31.93 -14.73 6.66
CA PRO A 145 32.56 -13.58 6.00
C PRO A 145 33.83 -13.95 5.23
N ARG A 146 34.61 -14.93 5.72
CA ARG A 146 35.91 -15.30 5.09
C ARG A 146 35.77 -16.30 3.94
N LEU A 147 34.72 -17.11 3.93
CA LEU A 147 34.40 -17.97 2.80
C LEU A 147 33.77 -17.18 1.64
N PHE A 148 33.05 -16.09 1.95
CA PHE A 148 32.48 -15.22 0.92
C PHE A 148 33.56 -14.40 0.20
N GLU A 149 34.59 -13.90 0.91
CA GLU A 149 35.75 -13.25 0.28
C GLU A 149 36.54 -14.20 -0.64
N ALA A 150 36.74 -15.46 -0.23
CA ALA A 150 37.41 -16.47 -1.07
C ALA A 150 36.59 -16.86 -2.32
N LEU A 151 35.26 -16.79 -2.25
CA LEU A 151 34.38 -17.06 -3.38
C LEU A 151 34.33 -15.88 -4.38
N VAL A 152 34.42 -14.65 -3.88
CA VAL A 152 34.45 -13.42 -4.70
C VAL A 152 35.82 -13.22 -5.37
N ASP A 153 36.92 -13.59 -4.72
CA ASP A 153 38.25 -13.58 -5.34
C ASP A 153 38.46 -14.71 -6.35
N GLY A 154 37.80 -15.86 -6.16
CA GLY A 154 37.78 -16.95 -7.13
C GLY A 154 37.06 -16.63 -8.44
N ALA A 155 36.18 -15.63 -8.45
CA ALA A 155 35.45 -15.18 -9.64
C ALA A 155 36.19 -14.11 -10.47
N ARG A 156 37.40 -13.70 -10.05
CA ARG A 156 38.21 -12.66 -10.73
C ARG A 156 39.45 -13.17 -11.47
N VAL A 157 39.64 -14.48 -11.59
CA VAL A 157 40.76 -15.05 -12.36
C VAL A 157 40.20 -15.73 -13.61
N ASP A 158 40.77 -15.36 -14.77
CA ASP A 158 40.50 -15.82 -16.14
C ASP A 158 39.55 -14.96 -17.02
N ALA A 159 39.76 -13.65 -17.02
CA ALA A 159 39.51 -12.84 -18.22
C ALA A 159 40.82 -12.19 -18.68
N GLU A 160 41.62 -12.96 -19.44
CA GLU A 160 42.73 -12.42 -20.22
C GLU A 160 42.22 -11.35 -21.22
N PRO A 161 42.85 -10.17 -21.30
CA PRO A 161 42.57 -9.18 -22.33
C PRO A 161 43.21 -9.64 -23.64
N ARG A 162 42.41 -10.22 -24.54
CA ARG A 162 42.83 -10.37 -25.94
C ARG A 162 42.74 -9.03 -26.65
N ASP A 163 43.90 -8.45 -26.83
CA ASP A 163 44.37 -7.75 -28.04
C ASP A 163 43.37 -7.77 -29.22
N ALA A 164 42.67 -6.65 -29.41
CA ALA A 164 41.81 -6.40 -30.57
C ALA A 164 41.76 -4.90 -30.93
N ALA A 165 42.90 -4.23 -30.82
CA ALA A 165 43.08 -2.85 -31.28
C ALA A 165 44.22 -2.78 -32.31
N GLU A 166 44.04 -3.43 -33.45
CA GLU A 166 44.79 -3.12 -34.66
C GLU A 166 43.90 -3.39 -35.89
N TYR A 167 43.90 -2.43 -36.83
CA TYR A 167 43.06 -2.29 -38.03
C TYR A 167 41.65 -1.73 -37.83
N ILE A 168 41.49 -0.40 -37.91
CA ILE A 168 40.85 0.28 -39.06
C ILE A 168 41.52 1.66 -39.24
N GLU A 169 42.39 1.72 -40.24
CA GLU A 169 42.88 2.94 -40.88
C GLU A 169 41.89 3.29 -42.03
N ARG A 170 41.56 4.59 -42.16
CA ARG A 170 41.23 5.31 -43.40
C ARG A 170 39.88 5.04 -44.11
N GLY A 171 39.15 6.13 -44.32
CA GLY A 171 38.01 6.28 -45.24
C GLY A 171 37.11 7.41 -44.74
N GLU A 172 37.46 8.68 -44.93
CA GLU A 172 37.10 9.49 -46.12
C GLU A 172 35.57 9.66 -46.32
N ASP A 173 35.15 10.91 -46.10
CA ASP A 173 34.09 11.66 -46.79
C ASP A 173 32.85 10.89 -47.29
N GLY A 174 31.77 11.02 -46.54
CA GLY A 174 30.42 10.66 -46.99
C GLY A 174 29.38 11.58 -46.38
N GLU A 175 28.98 12.60 -47.15
CA GLU A 175 27.78 13.41 -46.90
C GLU A 175 26.53 12.50 -46.88
N GLY A 176 26.10 12.10 -45.68
CA GLY A 176 24.89 11.31 -45.46
C GLY A 176 23.78 12.17 -44.87
N ARG A 177 22.88 12.67 -45.72
CA ARG A 177 21.59 13.23 -45.29
C ARG A 177 20.82 12.17 -44.49
N ALA A 178 20.63 12.40 -43.19
CA ALA A 178 19.68 11.65 -42.38
C ALA A 178 18.31 12.35 -42.44
N GLN A 179 17.33 11.53 -42.79
CA GLN A 179 15.98 11.86 -43.21
C GLN A 179 15.09 12.06 -41.98
N GLU A 180 14.55 13.27 -41.80
CA GLU A 180 13.43 13.55 -40.91
C GLU A 180 12.25 12.64 -41.30
N SER A 181 11.97 11.66 -40.45
CA SER A 181 10.76 10.85 -40.52
C SER A 181 9.80 11.32 -39.42
N SER A 182 9.09 12.41 -39.70
CA SER A 182 7.95 12.83 -38.89
C SER A 182 6.81 11.83 -39.07
N PRO A 183 6.26 11.23 -38.00
CA PRO A 183 5.01 10.49 -38.10
C PRO A 183 3.88 11.47 -38.40
N ARG A 184 3.34 11.33 -39.61
CA ARG A 184 2.16 12.03 -40.12
C ARG A 184 0.93 11.52 -39.36
N PHE A 185 0.52 12.23 -38.31
CA PHE A 185 -0.80 12.05 -37.72
C PHE A 185 -1.86 12.53 -38.72
N GLU A 186 -2.53 11.57 -39.34
CA GLU A 186 -3.69 11.79 -40.18
C GLU A 186 -4.86 12.19 -39.28
N ARG A 187 -5.15 13.50 -39.24
CA ARG A 187 -6.37 14.08 -38.68
C ARG A 187 -7.58 13.46 -39.39
N ALA A 188 -8.25 12.52 -38.73
CA ALA A 188 -9.64 12.22 -39.02
C ALA A 188 -10.49 13.38 -38.48
N ALA A 189 -11.02 14.17 -39.41
CA ALA A 189 -12.03 15.19 -39.13
C ALA A 189 -13.32 14.50 -38.66
N LEU A 190 -13.61 14.59 -37.37
CA LEU A 190 -14.95 14.35 -36.84
C LEU A 190 -15.71 15.68 -36.89
N GLU A 191 -16.51 15.83 -37.94
CA GLU A 191 -17.60 16.79 -38.00
C GLU A 191 -18.62 16.43 -36.92
N HIS A 192 -18.58 17.14 -35.79
CA HIS A 192 -19.66 17.11 -34.81
C HIS A 192 -20.73 18.11 -35.24
N ASP A 193 -21.71 17.60 -35.97
CA ASP A 193 -22.95 18.28 -36.29
C ASP A 193 -23.72 18.58 -34.99
N THR A 194 -23.95 19.88 -34.78
CA THR A 194 -24.54 20.44 -33.56
C THR A 194 -26.04 20.59 -33.80
N ALA A 195 -26.80 19.50 -33.62
CA ALA A 195 -28.26 19.57 -33.67
C ALA A 195 -28.83 19.92 -32.29
N MET A 196 -29.24 21.18 -32.16
CA MET A 196 -30.14 21.67 -31.12
C MET A 196 -31.40 20.81 -31.03
N LEU A 197 -31.71 20.29 -29.83
CA LEU A 197 -33.09 19.98 -29.47
C LEU A 197 -33.45 20.65 -28.14
N ALA A 198 -34.62 21.28 -28.22
CA ALA A 198 -35.25 22.25 -27.35
C ALA A 198 -35.66 21.71 -25.96
N PRO A 199 -35.97 22.60 -25.00
CA PRO A 199 -36.35 22.22 -23.63
C PRO A 199 -37.78 21.69 -23.59
N VAL A 200 -38.00 20.57 -22.89
CA VAL A 200 -39.34 20.06 -22.59
C VAL A 200 -39.81 20.64 -21.27
N ASP A 201 -40.91 21.36 -21.41
CA ASP A 201 -41.67 22.10 -20.43
C ASP A 201 -42.31 21.20 -19.35
N SER A 202 -42.38 21.73 -18.14
CA SER A 202 -42.98 21.10 -16.96
C SER A 202 -44.43 21.57 -16.79
N ALA A 203 -45.40 20.65 -16.67
CA ALA A 203 -46.64 20.96 -15.94
C ALA A 203 -47.46 19.70 -15.57
N PRO A 204 -48.31 19.78 -14.50
CA PRO A 204 -48.71 18.66 -13.65
C PRO A 204 -50.21 18.29 -13.77
N ARG A 205 -50.57 17.06 -13.35
CA ARG A 205 -51.89 16.60 -12.83
C ARG A 205 -51.91 15.06 -12.81
N GLY A 206 -52.46 14.37 -11.83
CA GLY A 206 -53.30 14.83 -10.73
C GLY A 206 -53.53 13.72 -9.70
N GLU A 207 -54.16 14.15 -8.61
CA GLU A 207 -54.80 13.35 -7.58
C GLU A 207 -55.76 12.32 -8.19
N HIS A 208 -55.76 11.10 -7.65
CA HIS A 208 -56.99 10.32 -7.57
C HIS A 208 -57.13 9.69 -6.19
N VAL A 209 -58.32 9.96 -5.66
CA VAL A 209 -58.88 9.68 -4.35
C VAL A 209 -59.28 8.20 -4.22
N VAL A 210 -58.97 7.66 -3.03
CA VAL A 210 -59.73 6.72 -2.16
C VAL A 210 -60.73 5.75 -2.81
N GLY A 211 -60.54 4.46 -2.48
CA GLY A 211 -61.56 3.42 -2.49
C GLY A 211 -61.19 2.31 -1.51
N ASP A 212 -61.58 2.50 -0.25
CA ASP A 212 -61.76 1.45 0.76
C ASP A 212 -62.84 0.46 0.28
N ASP A 213 -62.61 -0.85 0.42
CA ASP A 213 -63.52 -1.75 1.14
C ASP A 213 -63.02 -3.22 1.16
N ALA A 214 -62.66 -3.62 2.38
CA ALA A 214 -63.17 -4.79 3.11
C ALA A 214 -62.83 -6.25 2.72
N LYS A 215 -62.20 -6.89 3.73
CA LYS A 215 -62.38 -8.27 4.25
C LYS A 215 -61.79 -9.46 3.48
N SER A 216 -60.69 -9.98 4.04
CA SER A 216 -60.60 -11.40 4.36
C SER A 216 -59.75 -11.60 5.62
N ASP A 217 -60.41 -11.92 6.73
CA ASP A 217 -59.83 -12.63 7.86
C ASP A 217 -59.32 -14.00 7.39
N ALA A 218 -58.08 -14.35 7.72
CA ALA A 218 -57.72 -15.62 8.35
C ALA A 218 -56.20 -15.79 8.44
N SER A 219 -55.77 -16.17 9.65
CA SER A 219 -54.51 -16.84 9.97
C SER A 219 -53.25 -15.97 10.08
N LYS A 220 -53.18 -15.30 11.23
CA LYS A 220 -51.93 -15.04 11.97
C LYS A 220 -51.14 -16.34 12.15
N THR A 221 -49.99 -16.42 11.49
CA THR A 221 -48.80 -17.10 12.03
C THR A 221 -47.63 -16.13 11.87
N PRO A 222 -47.00 -15.64 12.96
CA PRO A 222 -45.81 -14.82 12.85
C PRO A 222 -44.63 -15.75 12.56
N ALA A 223 -44.27 -15.91 11.29
CA ALA A 223 -42.96 -16.45 10.94
C ALA A 223 -41.90 -15.40 11.34
N ILE A 224 -41.39 -15.58 12.56
CA ILE A 224 -40.31 -14.80 13.13
C ILE A 224 -39.10 -14.87 12.19
N ARG A 225 -38.72 -13.69 11.71
CA ARG A 225 -37.51 -13.40 10.95
C ARG A 225 -36.29 -13.77 11.80
N THR A 226 -35.66 -14.90 11.52
CA THR A 226 -34.39 -15.32 12.14
C THR A 226 -33.17 -15.15 11.23
N SER A 227 -33.30 -14.45 10.10
CA SER A 227 -32.22 -14.35 9.10
C SER A 227 -31.11 -13.36 9.45
N THR A 228 -31.35 -12.36 10.30
CA THR A 228 -30.38 -11.28 10.56
C THR A 228 -29.20 -11.69 11.44
N LYS A 229 -29.37 -12.69 12.33
CA LYS A 229 -28.30 -13.11 13.26
C LYS A 229 -27.19 -13.93 12.59
N ARG A 230 -27.51 -14.68 11.52
CA ARG A 230 -26.54 -15.50 10.79
C ARG A 230 -25.64 -14.70 9.85
N GLU A 231 -26.09 -13.52 9.44
CA GLU A 231 -25.35 -12.66 8.51
C GLU A 231 -24.29 -11.83 9.24
N GLY A 232 -24.57 -11.37 10.46
CA GLY A 232 -23.58 -10.73 11.34
C GLY A 232 -22.41 -11.66 11.70
N ASP A 233 -22.69 -12.91 12.06
CA ASP A 233 -21.67 -13.91 12.42
C ASP A 233 -20.68 -14.19 11.27
N LYS A 234 -21.15 -14.16 10.01
CA LYS A 234 -20.26 -14.31 8.85
C LYS A 234 -19.37 -13.10 8.63
N GLY A 235 -19.91 -11.89 8.83
CA GLY A 235 -19.13 -10.66 8.73
C GLY A 235 -17.99 -10.64 9.74
N ASP A 236 -18.29 -10.96 10.99
CA ASP A 236 -17.31 -11.02 12.08
C ASP A 236 -16.21 -12.07 11.80
N GLN A 237 -16.59 -13.22 11.24
CA GLN A 237 -15.64 -14.25 10.82
C GLN A 237 -14.74 -13.79 9.67
N ILE A 238 -15.28 -13.06 8.69
CA ILE A 238 -14.49 -12.48 7.58
C ILE A 238 -13.50 -11.47 8.13
N SER A 239 -13.94 -10.53 8.98
CA SER A 239 -13.07 -9.52 9.58
C SER A 239 -11.97 -10.15 10.44
N THR A 240 -12.28 -11.21 11.18
CA THR A 240 -11.27 -11.95 11.95
C THR A 240 -10.23 -12.59 11.03
N LEU A 241 -10.67 -13.24 9.95
CA LEU A 241 -9.76 -13.86 8.98
C LEU A 241 -8.89 -12.84 8.25
N ASP A 242 -9.44 -11.66 7.97
CA ASP A 242 -8.72 -10.55 7.33
C ASP A 242 -7.60 -10.04 8.23
N ALA A 243 -7.91 -9.78 9.51
CA ALA A 243 -6.91 -9.38 10.50
C ALA A 243 -5.79 -10.44 10.66
N GLU A 244 -6.14 -11.72 10.74
CA GLU A 244 -5.16 -12.81 10.79
C GLU A 244 -4.30 -12.88 9.52
N ALA A 245 -4.89 -12.63 8.34
CA ALA A 245 -4.16 -12.63 7.07
C ALA A 245 -3.13 -11.50 7.02
N GLN A 246 -3.53 -10.30 7.44
CA GLN A 246 -2.67 -9.11 7.49
C GLN A 246 -1.55 -9.27 8.52
N GLU A 247 -1.83 -9.87 9.67
CA GLU A 247 -0.80 -10.17 10.68
C GLU A 247 0.25 -11.16 10.14
N LEU A 248 -0.18 -12.24 9.49
CA LEU A 248 0.74 -13.21 8.87
C LEU A 248 1.57 -12.56 7.77
N TRP A 249 0.96 -11.66 6.99
CA TRP A 249 1.66 -10.91 5.96
C TRP A 249 2.73 -9.99 6.56
N ALA A 250 2.38 -9.23 7.62
CA ALA A 250 3.31 -8.36 8.32
C ALA A 250 4.50 -9.13 8.94
N GLN A 251 4.28 -10.38 9.35
CA GLN A 251 5.33 -11.28 9.85
C GLN A 251 6.20 -11.90 8.73
N GLY A 252 5.86 -11.66 7.46
CA GLY A 252 6.53 -12.25 6.30
C GLY A 252 6.09 -13.68 5.98
N ASP A 253 5.11 -14.24 6.69
CA ASP A 253 4.51 -15.54 6.35
C ASP A 253 3.51 -15.38 5.20
N LEU A 254 4.06 -15.23 3.99
CA LEU A 254 3.26 -15.04 2.79
C LEU A 254 2.34 -16.24 2.51
N ILE A 255 2.77 -17.47 2.83
CA ILE A 255 1.99 -18.69 2.57
C ILE A 255 0.80 -18.76 3.53
N GLY A 256 1.04 -18.44 4.81
CA GLY A 256 -0.01 -18.30 5.81
C GLY A 256 -1.05 -17.24 5.41
N ALA A 257 -0.61 -16.06 5.00
CA ALA A 257 -1.49 -14.97 4.57
C ALA A 257 -2.37 -15.38 3.38
N GLU A 258 -1.77 -15.98 2.34
CA GLU A 258 -2.49 -16.47 1.16
C GLU A 258 -3.60 -17.48 1.53
N ALA A 259 -3.31 -18.41 2.43
CA ALA A 259 -4.29 -19.40 2.89
C ALA A 259 -5.50 -18.73 3.57
N ARG A 260 -5.28 -17.65 4.32
CA ARG A 260 -6.36 -16.89 4.98
C ARG A 260 -7.20 -16.10 3.99
N PHE A 261 -6.59 -15.40 3.04
CA PHE A 261 -7.33 -14.69 2.00
C PHE A 261 -8.18 -15.63 1.13
N ARG A 262 -7.66 -16.82 0.79
CA ARG A 262 -8.48 -17.83 0.08
C ARG A 262 -9.69 -18.27 0.89
N LYS A 263 -9.54 -18.45 2.21
CA LYS A 263 -10.67 -18.80 3.09
C LYS A 263 -11.71 -17.69 3.16
N ILE A 264 -11.29 -16.42 3.10
CA ILE A 264 -12.21 -15.27 2.98
C ILE A 264 -13.01 -15.39 1.66
N ILE A 265 -12.35 -15.66 0.53
CA ILE A 265 -13.01 -15.81 -0.77
C ILE A 265 -14.04 -16.94 -0.75
N GLU A 266 -13.70 -18.08 -0.14
CA GLU A 266 -14.62 -19.21 0.02
C GLU A 266 -15.85 -18.84 0.85
N LEU A 267 -15.67 -18.14 1.98
CA LEU A 267 -16.76 -17.77 2.89
C LEU A 267 -17.64 -16.65 2.30
N ALA A 268 -17.00 -15.67 1.65
CA ALA A 268 -17.61 -14.44 1.18
C ALA A 268 -18.21 -14.57 -0.23
N GLY A 269 -17.81 -15.58 -1.00
CA GLY A 269 -18.37 -15.91 -2.32
C GLY A 269 -18.13 -14.82 -3.36
N LYS A 270 -19.21 -14.22 -3.88
CA LYS A 270 -19.18 -13.14 -4.88
C LYS A 270 -19.41 -11.75 -4.27
N SER A 271 -19.08 -11.56 -3.00
CA SER A 271 -19.26 -10.29 -2.31
C SER A 271 -18.04 -9.36 -2.46
N ARG A 272 -18.18 -8.11 -2.01
CA ARG A 272 -17.12 -7.11 -1.98
C ARG A 272 -15.89 -7.55 -1.17
N HIS A 273 -16.07 -8.32 -0.10
CA HIS A 273 -14.95 -8.82 0.70
C HIS A 273 -14.08 -9.80 -0.07
N ALA A 274 -14.69 -10.67 -0.89
CA ALA A 274 -13.93 -11.55 -1.77
C ALA A 274 -13.17 -10.75 -2.85
N ASP A 275 -13.79 -9.72 -3.42
CA ASP A 275 -13.13 -8.83 -4.40
C ASP A 275 -11.90 -8.13 -3.80
N LEU A 276 -12.00 -7.63 -2.56
CA LEU A 276 -10.87 -7.04 -1.84
C LEU A 276 -9.76 -8.07 -1.55
N ALA A 277 -10.12 -9.25 -1.05
CA ALA A 277 -9.16 -10.33 -0.77
C ALA A 277 -8.39 -10.80 -2.01
N TYR A 278 -8.99 -10.72 -3.20
CA TYR A 278 -8.26 -10.94 -4.46
C TYR A 278 -7.19 -9.87 -4.71
N GLY A 279 -7.46 -8.61 -4.37
CA GLY A 279 -6.48 -7.53 -4.45
C GLY A 279 -5.22 -7.81 -3.63
N ASP A 280 -5.41 -8.30 -2.40
CA ASP A 280 -4.29 -8.69 -1.52
C ASP A 280 -3.55 -9.92 -2.07
N LEU A 281 -4.26 -10.92 -2.58
CA LEU A 281 -3.65 -12.09 -3.23
C LEU A 281 -2.83 -11.73 -4.47
N PHE A 282 -3.27 -10.77 -5.30
CA PHE A 282 -2.48 -10.28 -6.42
C PHE A 282 -1.18 -9.63 -5.94
N THR A 283 -1.24 -8.88 -4.84
CA THR A 283 -0.07 -8.24 -4.24
C THR A 283 0.92 -9.28 -3.72
N LEU A 284 0.43 -10.31 -3.03
CA LEU A 284 1.25 -11.44 -2.56
C LEU A 284 1.90 -12.21 -3.72
N ALA A 285 1.15 -12.49 -4.79
CA ALA A 285 1.69 -13.17 -5.97
C ALA A 285 2.82 -12.37 -6.62
N ARG A 286 2.63 -11.05 -6.77
CA ARG A 286 3.67 -10.14 -7.31
C ARG A 286 4.89 -10.08 -6.40
N GLN A 287 4.72 -10.02 -5.09
CA GLN A 287 5.84 -10.00 -4.13
C GLN A 287 6.73 -11.24 -4.23
N ARG A 288 6.16 -12.40 -4.59
CA ARG A 288 6.91 -13.63 -4.80
C ARG A 288 7.55 -13.76 -6.18
N GLY A 289 7.16 -12.91 -7.14
CA GLY A 289 7.62 -12.99 -8.53
C GLY A 289 7.17 -14.26 -9.26
N ASP A 290 6.03 -14.84 -8.87
CA ASP A 290 5.46 -16.02 -9.53
C ASP A 290 4.41 -15.60 -10.57
N ASP A 291 4.89 -15.32 -11.78
CA ASP A 291 4.05 -14.86 -12.90
C ASP A 291 2.97 -15.88 -13.27
N GLN A 292 3.26 -17.18 -13.14
CA GLN A 292 2.31 -18.24 -13.48
C GLN A 292 1.16 -18.28 -12.48
N ALA A 293 1.49 -18.23 -11.17
CA ALA A 293 0.48 -18.15 -10.13
C ALA A 293 -0.37 -16.88 -10.24
N GLN A 294 0.24 -15.75 -10.64
CA GLN A 294 -0.48 -14.51 -10.86
C GLN A 294 -1.48 -14.63 -12.02
N GLN A 295 -1.08 -15.23 -13.15
CA GLN A 295 -1.98 -15.46 -14.29
C GLN A 295 -3.14 -16.42 -13.92
N ASP A 296 -2.86 -17.47 -13.16
CA ASP A 296 -3.90 -18.38 -12.67
C ASP A 296 -4.92 -17.67 -11.79
N LEU A 297 -4.44 -16.78 -10.91
CA LEU A 297 -5.29 -15.97 -10.04
C LEU A 297 -6.16 -15.01 -10.86
N TRP A 298 -5.62 -14.39 -11.90
CA TRP A 298 -6.37 -13.51 -12.80
C TRP A 298 -7.49 -14.24 -13.53
N ARG A 299 -7.21 -15.44 -14.04
CA ARG A 299 -8.22 -16.28 -14.70
C ARG A 299 -9.34 -16.67 -13.74
N GLU A 300 -8.98 -17.05 -12.52
CA GLU A 300 -9.96 -17.36 -11.48
C GLU A 300 -10.83 -16.15 -11.13
N TYR A 301 -10.19 -14.99 -10.96
CA TYR A 301 -10.86 -13.73 -10.64
C TYR A 301 -11.87 -13.34 -11.71
N VAL A 302 -11.48 -13.29 -12.98
CA VAL A 302 -12.38 -12.89 -14.09
C VAL A 302 -13.56 -13.84 -14.24
N ALA A 303 -13.32 -15.14 -14.05
CA ALA A 303 -14.40 -16.13 -14.07
C ALA A 303 -15.42 -15.91 -12.95
N ARG A 304 -14.96 -15.49 -11.76
CA ARG A 304 -15.84 -15.24 -10.60
C ARG A 304 -16.49 -13.84 -10.63
N PHE A 305 -15.75 -12.82 -11.07
CA PHE A 305 -16.10 -11.41 -11.08
C PHE A 305 -15.93 -10.78 -12.48
N PRO A 306 -16.82 -11.10 -13.45
CA PRO A 306 -16.70 -10.58 -14.82
C PRO A 306 -16.90 -9.05 -14.93
N LYS A 307 -17.37 -8.40 -13.87
CA LYS A 307 -17.54 -6.94 -13.75
C LYS A 307 -16.87 -6.41 -12.47
N GLY A 308 -15.91 -7.17 -11.93
CA GLY A 308 -15.18 -6.76 -10.74
C GLY A 308 -14.26 -5.57 -11.00
N ARG A 309 -13.82 -4.91 -9.93
CA ARG A 309 -12.91 -3.76 -9.97
C ARG A 309 -11.69 -4.00 -10.88
N PHE A 310 -11.15 -5.22 -10.85
CA PHE A 310 -9.92 -5.56 -11.56
C PHE A 310 -10.17 -6.28 -12.88
N ALA A 311 -11.43 -6.42 -13.31
CA ALA A 311 -11.77 -7.25 -14.46
C ALA A 311 -11.27 -6.66 -15.79
N ASP A 312 -11.15 -5.33 -15.88
CA ASP A 312 -10.64 -4.67 -17.07
C ASP A 312 -9.11 -4.80 -17.17
N ASP A 313 -8.39 -4.63 -16.05
CA ASP A 313 -6.95 -4.86 -15.97
C ASP A 313 -6.60 -6.32 -16.32
N ALA A 314 -7.36 -7.28 -15.77
CA ALA A 314 -7.18 -8.70 -16.04
C ALA A 314 -7.38 -9.11 -17.50
N ARG A 315 -8.18 -8.35 -18.25
CA ARG A 315 -8.41 -8.59 -19.68
C ARG A 315 -7.34 -7.94 -20.55
N ALA A 316 -6.63 -6.95 -20.03
CA ALA A 316 -5.62 -6.20 -20.75
C ALA A 316 -4.27 -6.92 -20.81
N GLY A 317 -3.96 -7.84 -19.87
CA GLY A 317 -2.74 -8.65 -19.93
C GLY A 317 -2.41 -9.36 -18.63
#